data_AF-A0A3C0UW85-F1
#
_entry.id   AF-A0A3C0UW85-F1
#
_cell.length_a   1.000
_cell.length_b   1.000
_cell.length_c   1.000
_cell.angle_alpha   90.00
_cell.angle_beta   90.00
_cell.angle_gamma   90.00
#
_symmetry.space_group_name_H-M   'P 1'
#
loop_
_entity.id
_entity.type
_entity.pdbx_description
1 polymer ?
#
loop_
_entity_poly.entity_id
_entity_poly.type
_entity_poly.pdbx_seq_one_letter_code
_entity_poly.pdbx_strand_id
1 'polypeptide(L)' 'MRNLVFLLQKEFRQIFRNPTILRMILIMPIMQLIVIPLAADYEIKHISISVV' A
#
# COMPACT_ATOMS: atom_id res chain seq x y z
N MET A 1 -20.70 -15.20 12.08
CA MET A 1 -19.86 -15.42 10.87
C MET A 1 -20.54 -15.04 9.55
N ARG A 2 -21.83 -15.31 9.32
CA ARG A 2 -22.56 -14.92 8.09
C ARG A 2 -22.55 -13.41 7.78
N ASN A 3 -22.66 -12.56 8.81
CA ASN A 3 -22.74 -11.10 8.60
C ASN A 3 -21.43 -10.49 8.09
N LEU A 4 -20.27 -10.96 8.60
CA LEU A 4 -18.96 -10.45 8.16
C LEU A 4 -18.70 -10.81 6.69
N VAL A 5 -19.00 -12.04 6.30
CA VAL A 5 -18.85 -12.49 4.90
C VAL A 5 -19.78 -11.69 3.98
N PHE A 6 -21.02 -11.42 4.41
CA PHE A 6 -21.94 -10.60 3.63
C PHE A 6 -21.45 -9.16 3.46
N LEU A 7 -20.91 -8.55 4.53
CA LEU A 7 -20.37 -7.20 4.49
C LEU A 7 -19.15 -7.13 3.56
N LEU A 8 -18.24 -8.11 3.65
CA LEU A 8 -17.08 -8.20 2.76
C LEU A 8 -17.50 -8.34 1.30
N GLN A 9 -18.43 -9.25 0.98
CA GLN A 9 -18.94 -9.39 -0.39
C GLN A 9 -19.55 -8.09 -0.94
N LYS A 10 -20.17 -7.28 -0.08
CA LYS A 10 -20.70 -5.96 -0.46
C LYS A 10 -19.57 -4.99 -0.80
N GLU A 11 -18.57 -4.86 0.06
CA GLU A 11 -17.42 -3.97 -0.15
C GLU A 11 -16.60 -4.38 -1.38
N PHE A 12 -16.36 -5.68 -1.58
CA PHE A 12 -15.67 -6.17 -2.77
C PHE A 12 -16.42 -5.82 -4.07
N ARG A 13 -17.75 -6.01 -4.11
CA ARG A 13 -18.56 -5.58 -5.26
C ARG A 13 -18.48 -4.07 -5.48
N GLN A 14 -18.43 -3.28 -4.42
CA GLN A 14 -18.30 -1.82 -4.51
C GLN A 14 -16.94 -1.40 -5.09
N ILE A 15 -15.86 -2.06 -4.67
CA ILE A 15 -14.50 -1.85 -5.18
C ILE A 15 -14.42 -2.16 -6.68
N PHE A 16 -14.95 -3.31 -7.12
CA PHE A 16 -14.92 -3.68 -8.53
C PHE A 16 -15.78 -2.77 -9.43
N ARG A 17 -16.85 -2.18 -8.89
CA ARG A 17 -17.72 -1.25 -9.64
C ARG A 17 -17.11 0.14 -9.79
N ASN A 18 -16.21 0.55 -8.90
CA ASN A 18 -15.57 1.86 -8.96
C ASN A 18 -14.15 1.76 -9.54
N PRO A 19 -13.94 2.14 -10.82
CA PRO A 19 -12.62 2.04 -11.45
C PRO A 19 -11.55 2.90 -10.77
N THR A 20 -11.94 3.97 -10.06
CA THR A 20 -11.00 4.82 -9.32
C THR A 20 -10.39 4.09 -8.13
N ILE A 21 -11.20 3.35 -7.37
CA ILE A 21 -10.71 2.54 -6.24
C ILE A 21 -9.79 1.44 -6.75
N LEU A 22 -10.21 0.75 -7.83
CA LEU A 22 -9.39 -0.29 -8.45
C LEU A 22 -8.02 0.23 -8.92
N ARG A 23 -7.99 1.41 -9.56
CA ARG A 23 -6.75 2.08 -9.97
C ARG A 23 -5.89 2.46 -8.77
N MET A 24 -6.48 3.00 -7.69
CA MET A 24 -5.72 3.34 -6.48
C MET A 24 -5.08 2.12 -5.83
N ILE A 25 -5.80 1.00 -5.71
CA ILE A 25 -5.27 -0.24 -5.14
C ILE A 25 -4.04 -0.75 -5.90
N LEU A 26 -3.97 -0.51 -7.22
CA LEU A 26 -2.85 -0.90 -8.06
C LEU A 26 -1.72 0.14 -8.11
N ILE A 27 -2.05 1.43 -8.17
CA ILE A 27 -1.06 2.52 -8.32
C ILE A 27 -0.39 2.87 -6.99
N MET A 28 -1.14 2.86 -5.89
CA MET A 28 -0.61 3.18 -4.56
C MET A 28 0.62 2.31 -4.18
N PRO A 29 0.60 0.97 -4.34
CA PRO A 29 1.79 0.17 -4.06
C PRO A 29 2.95 0.44 -5.02
N ILE A 30 2.70 0.77 -6.29
CA ILE A 30 3.77 1.16 -7.23
C ILE A 30 4.47 2.44 -6.76
N MET A 31 3.68 3.45 -6.40
CA MET A 31 4.21 4.70 -5.83
C MET A 31 4.99 4.42 -4.54
N GLN A 32 4.48 3.54 -3.68
CA GLN A 32 5.14 3.16 -2.44
C GLN A 32 6.48 2.47 -2.67
N LEU A 33 6.60 1.59 -3.67
CA LEU A 33 7.86 0.95 -4.03
C LEU A 33 8.89 1.92 -4.58
N ILE A 34 8.46 3.02 -5.20
CA ILE A 34 9.36 4.08 -5.68
C ILE A 34 9.80 4.98 -4.52
N VAL A 35 8.89 5.29 -3.59
CA VAL A 35 9.15 6.23 -2.49
C VAL A 35 9.97 5.61 -1.35
N ILE A 36 9.76 4.33 -1.03
CA ILE A 36 10.48 3.65 0.08
C ILE A 36 12.01 3.70 -0.10
N PRO A 37 12.60 3.35 -1.26
CA PRO A 37 14.05 3.44 -1.46
C PRO A 37 14.58 4.86 -1.30
N LEU A 38 13.85 5.85 -1.81
CA LEU A 38 14.23 7.26 -1.68
C LEU A 38 14.25 7.69 -0.21
N ALA A 39 13.24 7.31 0.57
CA ALA A 39 13.19 7.56 2.01
C ALA A 39 14.28 6.79 2.78
N ALA A 40 14.52 5.53 2.43
CA ALA A 40 15.58 4.72 3.01
C ALA A 40 16.96 5.32 2.74
N ASP A 41 17.23 5.85 1.55
CA ASP A 41 18.48 6.56 1.25
C ASP A 41 18.64 7.84 2.07
N TYR A 42 17.53 8.55 2.37
CA TYR A 42 17.56 9.70 3.30
C TYR A 42 17.87 9.28 4.74
N GLU A 43 17.37 8.14 5.21
CA GLU A 43 17.71 7.60 6.53
C GLU A 43 19.14 7.06 6.57
N ILE A 44 19.60 6.36 5.52
CA ILE A 44 20.93 5.74 5.45
C ILE A 44 22.05 6.79 5.47
N LYS A 45 21.85 7.97 4.88
CA LYS A 45 22.83 9.09 4.94
C LYS A 45 23.11 9.59 6.37
N HIS A 46 22.22 9.31 7.33
CA HIS A 46 22.37 9.69 8.74
C HIS A 46 22.70 8.52 9.66
N ILE A 47 23.02 7.33 9.11
CA ILE A 47 23.52 6.23 9.92
C ILE A 47 25.01 6.49 10.15
N SER A 48 25.38 6.83 11.38
CA SER A 48 26.75 6.69 11.86
C SER A 48 27.11 5.21 11.79
N ILE A 49 27.70 4.78 10.68
CA ILE A 49 28.10 3.40 10.46
C ILE A 49 29.17 3.06 11.50
N SER A 50 28.76 2.49 12.62
CA SER A 50 29.68 1.82 13.55
C SER A 50 29.96 0.44 12.97
N VAL A 51 30.98 0.36 12.13
CA VAL A 51 31.55 -0.92 11.70
C VAL A 51 32.22 -1.53 12.94
N VAL A 52 31.73 -2.68 13.40
CA VAL A 52 32.35 -3.52 14.45
C VAL A 52 33.08 -4.68 13.80
#